data_AF-A0A925H0W5-F1
#
_entry.id   AF-A0A925H0W5-F1
#
_cell.length_a   1.000
_cell.length_b   1.000
_cell.length_c   1.000
_cell.angle_alpha   90.00
_cell.angle_beta   90.00
_cell.angle_gamma   90.00
#
_symmetry.space_group_name_H-M   'P 1'
#
loop_
_entity.id
_entity.type
_entity.pdbx_description
1 polymer ?
#
loop_
_entity_poly.entity_id
_entity_poly.type
_entity_poly.pdbx_seq_one_letter_code
_entity_poly.pdbx_strand_id
1 'polypeptide(L)'
;LFLGGWQPLWPTELGSWIVPVVLFLGAGAISIFHGFQPARPFDRITLPAAGIVFLGIGLLFAIPILQPYLLPLFWFLAKTGILLFVFIWIRGTLPRFRYDQLMGFAWKFMFPVALANLLITALAVALTTN
;
A
#
# COMPACT_ATOMS: atom_id res chain seq x y z
N LEU A 1 2.74 13.19 -7.16
CA LEU A 1 2.95 12.11 -6.17
C LEU A 1 2.57 10.78 -6.82
N PHE A 2 3.35 9.71 -6.59
CA PHE A 2 3.10 8.36 -7.13
C PHE A 2 1.61 7.99 -7.00
N LEU A 3 0.96 7.56 -8.10
CA LEU A 3 -0.40 6.98 -8.10
C LEU A 3 -1.43 7.77 -7.26
N GLY A 4 -1.59 9.07 -7.52
CA GLY A 4 -2.58 9.91 -6.83
C GLY A 4 -2.19 10.38 -5.42
N GLY A 5 -0.97 10.08 -4.96
CA GLY A 5 -0.45 10.52 -3.66
C GLY A 5 -1.23 9.96 -2.47
N TRP A 6 -1.73 10.86 -1.63
CA TRP A 6 -2.53 10.53 -0.44
C TRP A 6 -3.93 10.04 -0.80
N GLN A 7 -4.38 10.21 -2.04
CA GLN A 7 -5.72 9.80 -2.42
C GLN A 7 -5.85 8.25 -2.43
N PRO A 8 -7.02 7.73 -2.04
CA PRO A 8 -7.38 6.34 -2.27
C PRO A 8 -7.21 5.95 -3.74
N LEU A 9 -6.95 4.67 -4.01
CA LEU A 9 -6.76 4.19 -5.39
C LEU A 9 -7.99 4.40 -6.27
N TRP A 10 -9.18 4.35 -5.68
CA TRP A 10 -10.45 4.65 -6.33
C TRP A 10 -11.32 5.54 -5.44
N PRO A 11 -12.23 6.34 -6.04
CA PRO A 11 -13.11 7.27 -5.31
C PRO A 11 -13.81 6.62 -4.11
N THR A 12 -14.03 7.43 -3.06
CA THR A 12 -14.76 7.01 -1.85
C THR A 12 -16.17 6.50 -2.16
N GLU A 13 -16.81 7.07 -3.18
CA GLU A 13 -18.13 6.68 -3.68
C GLU A 13 -18.17 5.26 -4.25
N LEU A 14 -17.04 4.77 -4.77
CA LEU A 14 -16.89 3.43 -5.33
C LEU A 14 -16.55 2.36 -4.27
N GLY A 15 -16.65 2.69 -2.98
CA GLY A 15 -16.47 1.71 -1.90
C GLY A 15 -15.03 1.54 -1.43
N SER A 16 -14.17 2.56 -1.54
CA SER A 16 -12.80 2.54 -1.00
C SER A 16 -12.70 2.25 0.50
N TRP A 17 -13.78 2.47 1.24
CA TRP A 17 -13.90 2.14 2.65
C TRP A 17 -14.05 0.64 2.93
N ILE A 18 -14.50 -0.15 1.95
CA ILE A 18 -14.73 -1.59 2.11
C ILE A 18 -13.42 -2.32 2.35
N VAL A 19 -12.34 -1.94 1.66
CA VAL A 19 -11.04 -2.62 1.76
C VAL A 19 -10.48 -2.61 3.19
N PRO A 20 -10.28 -1.45 3.86
CA PRO A 20 -9.81 -1.45 5.24
C PRO A 20 -10.83 -2.09 6.19
N VAL A 21 -12.13 -1.89 6.00
CA VAL A 21 -13.17 -2.49 6.86
C VAL A 21 -13.10 -4.02 6.80
N VAL A 22 -13.10 -4.61 5.61
CA VAL A 22 -13.02 -6.07 5.44
C VAL A 22 -11.70 -6.62 5.97
N LEU A 23 -10.59 -5.92 5.74
CA LEU A 23 -9.28 -6.35 6.20
C LEU A 23 -9.18 -6.34 7.74
N PHE A 24 -9.61 -5.27 8.40
CA PHE A 24 -9.56 -5.16 9.86
C PHE A 24 -10.63 -6.02 10.55
N LEU A 25 -11.84 -6.12 9.99
CA LEU A 25 -12.88 -7.00 10.53
C LEU A 25 -12.53 -8.47 10.32
N GLY A 26 -11.97 -8.83 9.15
CA GLY A 26 -11.49 -10.19 8.87
C GLY A 26 -10.34 -10.59 9.79
N ALA A 27 -9.34 -9.72 9.95
CA ALA A 27 -8.25 -9.94 10.90
C ALA A 27 -8.74 -10.05 12.36
N GLY A 28 -9.72 -9.22 12.74
CA GLY A 28 -10.38 -9.27 14.04
C GLY A 28 -11.13 -10.58 14.28
N ALA A 29 -11.89 -11.06 13.30
CA ALA A 29 -12.60 -12.33 13.38
C ALA A 29 -11.64 -13.54 13.45
N ILE A 30 -10.59 -13.53 12.63
CA ILE A 30 -9.58 -14.60 12.60
C ILE A 30 -8.81 -14.67 13.93
N SER A 31 -8.46 -13.53 14.51
CA SER A 31 -7.75 -13.48 15.81
C SER A 31 -8.63 -13.95 16.98
N ILE A 32 -9.92 -13.61 16.98
CA ILE A 32 -10.88 -14.15 17.95
C ILE A 32 -11.07 -15.67 17.76
N PHE A 33 -11.16 -16.14 16.51
CA PHE A 33 -11.28 -17.56 16.21
C PHE A 33 -10.08 -18.37 16.73
N HIS A 34 -8.86 -17.91 16.48
CA HIS A 34 -7.64 -18.55 17.00
C HIS A 34 -7.47 -18.39 18.52
N GLY A 35 -8.12 -17.40 19.13
CA GLY A 35 -8.19 -17.24 20.59
C GLY A 35 -8.95 -18.37 21.29
N PHE A 36 -9.91 -19.01 20.61
CA PHE A 36 -10.62 -20.18 21.13
C PHE A 36 -9.79 -21.48 21.03
N GLN A 37 -8.79 -21.53 20.14
CA GLN A 37 -7.86 -22.65 19.95
C GLN A 37 -6.41 -22.21 20.22
N PRO A 38 -6.07 -21.80 21.44
CA PRO A 38 -4.76 -21.24 21.72
C PRO A 38 -3.67 -22.33 21.68
N ALA A 39 -2.64 -22.12 20.88
CA ALA A 39 -1.47 -23.00 20.83
C ALA A 39 -0.55 -22.81 22.06
N ARG A 40 -0.59 -21.63 22.69
CA ARG A 40 0.15 -21.31 23.92
C ARG A 40 -0.77 -20.68 24.96
N PRO A 41 -0.50 -20.84 26.27
CA PRO A 41 -1.39 -20.36 27.33
C PRO A 41 -1.56 -18.83 27.37
N PHE A 42 -0.55 -18.07 26.93
CA PHE A 42 -0.62 -16.61 26.81
C PHE A 42 -1.49 -16.15 25.62
N ASP A 43 -1.59 -16.97 24.57
CA ASP A 43 -2.32 -16.63 23.34
C ASP A 43 -3.83 -16.56 23.56
N ARG A 44 -4.32 -17.22 24.61
CA ARG A 44 -5.73 -17.17 25.04
C ARG A 44 -6.21 -15.77 25.43
N ILE A 45 -5.31 -14.87 25.83
CA ILE A 45 -5.67 -13.51 26.26
C ILE A 45 -5.24 -12.50 25.20
N THR A 46 -4.04 -12.66 24.63
CA THR A 46 -3.49 -11.70 23.67
C THR A 46 -4.24 -11.71 22.34
N LEU A 47 -4.64 -12.88 21.82
CA LEU A 47 -5.34 -13.01 20.55
C LEU A 47 -6.76 -12.40 20.56
N PRO A 48 -7.63 -12.68 21.55
CA PRO A 48 -8.94 -12.04 21.59
C PRO A 48 -8.86 -10.55 21.92
N ALA A 49 -7.91 -10.12 22.75
CA ALA A 49 -7.69 -8.69 23.02
C ALA A 49 -7.27 -7.94 21.74
N ALA A 50 -6.34 -8.50 20.96
CA ALA A 50 -5.96 -7.95 19.66
C ALA A 50 -7.15 -7.94 18.69
N GLY A 51 -7.96 -9.01 18.67
CA GLY A 51 -9.13 -9.09 17.82
C GLY A 51 -10.19 -8.04 18.12
N ILE A 52 -10.47 -7.77 19.39
CA ILE A 52 -11.38 -6.68 19.79
C ILE A 52 -10.86 -5.32 19.31
N VAL A 53 -9.54 -5.07 19.41
CA VAL A 53 -8.91 -3.84 18.92
C VAL A 53 -9.04 -3.72 17.40
N PHE A 54 -8.76 -4.79 16.66
CA PHE A 54 -8.89 -4.79 15.20
C PHE A 54 -10.35 -4.63 14.74
N LEU A 55 -11.31 -5.24 15.44
CA LEU A 55 -12.74 -5.01 15.19
C LEU A 55 -13.12 -3.55 15.44
N GLY A 56 -12.66 -2.95 16.55
CA GLY A 56 -12.88 -1.54 16.86
C GLY A 56 -12.34 -0.61 15.77
N ILE A 57 -11.12 -0.87 15.30
CA ILE A 57 -10.51 -0.13 14.19
C ILE A 57 -11.33 -0.32 12.91
N GLY A 58 -11.75 -1.55 12.59
CA GLY A 58 -12.60 -1.83 11.43
C GLY A 58 -13.92 -1.05 11.45
N LEU A 59 -14.56 -0.92 12.61
CA LEU A 59 -15.76 -0.10 12.77
C LEU A 59 -15.49 1.40 12.61
N LEU A 60 -14.33 1.90 13.05
CA LEU A 60 -13.94 3.31 12.83
C LEU A 60 -13.84 3.67 11.34
N PHE A 61 -13.35 2.75 10.50
CA PHE A 61 -13.30 2.94 9.05
C PHE A 61 -14.68 2.94 8.37
N ALA A 62 -15.71 2.38 9.02
CA ALA A 62 -17.08 2.38 8.51
C ALA A 62 -17.82 3.71 8.78
N ILE A 63 -17.31 4.56 9.68
CA ILE A 63 -17.95 5.84 10.04
C ILE A 63 -17.69 6.89 8.94
N PRO A 64 -18.74 7.39 8.24
CA PRO A 64 -18.56 8.31 7.10
C PRO A 64 -17.82 9.60 7.43
N ILE A 65 -17.94 10.10 8.67
CA ILE A 65 -17.29 11.34 9.13
C ILE A 65 -15.75 11.19 9.22
N LEU A 66 -15.26 9.98 9.50
CA LEU A 66 -13.83 9.71 9.70
C LEU A 66 -13.12 9.26 8.42
N GLN A 67 -13.88 8.78 7.43
CA GLN A 67 -13.39 8.31 6.14
C GLN A 67 -12.44 9.28 5.40
N PRO A 68 -12.69 10.61 5.31
CA PRO A 68 -11.80 11.51 4.58
C PRO A 68 -10.42 11.65 5.20
N TYR A 69 -10.24 11.31 6.48
CA TYR A 69 -8.95 11.37 7.17
C TYR A 69 -8.26 10.02 7.24
N LEU A 70 -9.02 8.96 7.54
CA LEU A 70 -8.48 7.62 7.74
C LEU A 70 -8.13 6.90 6.43
N LEU A 71 -8.93 7.08 5.38
CA LEU A 71 -8.70 6.39 4.10
C LEU A 71 -7.42 6.85 3.41
N PRO A 72 -7.11 8.15 3.31
CA PRO A 72 -5.84 8.61 2.73
C PRO A 72 -4.62 8.04 3.45
N LEU A 73 -4.67 8.03 4.79
CA LEU A 73 -3.58 7.54 5.62
C LEU A 73 -3.37 6.03 5.43
N PHE A 74 -4.45 5.24 5.46
CA PHE A 74 -4.38 3.80 5.23
C PHE A 74 -3.78 3.46 3.85
N TRP A 75 -4.29 4.10 2.79
CA TRP A 75 -3.81 3.84 1.43
C TRP A 75 -2.37 4.30 1.21
N PHE A 76 -1.96 5.41 1.82
CA PHE A 76 -0.57 5.86 1.78
C PHE A 76 0.37 4.87 2.46
N LEU A 77 0.02 4.41 3.67
CA LEU A 77 0.81 3.43 4.41
C LEU A 77 0.85 2.07 3.70
N ALA A 78 -0.27 1.62 3.12
CA ALA A 78 -0.33 0.39 2.36
C ALA A 78 0.59 0.43 1.12
N LYS A 79 0.51 1.51 0.31
CA LYS A 79 1.39 1.71 -0.85
C LYS A 79 2.87 1.74 -0.43
N THR A 80 3.17 2.46 0.65
CA THR A 80 4.54 2.57 1.18
C THR A 80 5.05 1.24 1.71
N GLY A 81 4.22 0.48 2.42
CA GLY A 81 4.55 -0.86 2.93
C GLY A 81 4.84 -1.84 1.79
N ILE A 82 4.05 -1.81 0.72
CA ILE A 82 4.32 -2.63 -0.49
C ILE A 82 5.65 -2.22 -1.13
N LEU A 83 5.92 -0.92 -1.27
CA LEU A 83 7.21 -0.46 -1.82
C LEU A 83 8.38 -0.91 -0.94
N LEU A 84 8.28 -0.78 0.38
CA LEU A 84 9.31 -1.25 1.31
C LEU A 84 9.50 -2.77 1.23
N PHE A 85 8.40 -3.54 1.15
CA PHE A 85 8.46 -4.98 0.93
C PHE A 85 9.20 -5.31 -0.37
N VAL A 86 8.89 -4.63 -1.47
CA VAL A 86 9.59 -4.79 -2.76
C VAL A 86 11.07 -4.44 -2.64
N PHE A 87 11.45 -3.36 -1.95
CA PHE A 87 12.85 -3.02 -1.73
C PHE A 87 13.62 -4.10 -0.95
N ILE A 88 13.01 -4.63 0.11
CA ILE A 88 13.59 -5.72 0.91
C ILE A 88 13.69 -6.99 0.05
N TRP A 89 12.64 -7.30 -0.71
CA TRP A 89 12.59 -8.46 -1.59
C TRP A 89 13.68 -8.40 -2.65
N ILE A 90 13.79 -7.28 -3.37
CA ILE A 90 14.83 -7.04 -4.39
C ILE A 90 16.23 -7.17 -3.79
N ARG A 91 16.46 -6.61 -2.60
CA ARG A 91 17.73 -6.74 -1.87
C ARG A 91 18.07 -8.21 -1.56
N GLY A 92 17.05 -9.04 -1.29
CA GLY A 92 17.19 -10.46 -1.00
C GLY A 92 17.39 -11.33 -2.25
N THR A 93 16.82 -10.96 -3.40
CA THR A 93 16.84 -11.80 -4.62
C THR A 93 17.93 -11.44 -5.62
N LEU A 94 18.34 -10.18 -5.73
CA LEU A 94 19.27 -9.76 -6.78
C LEU A 94 20.74 -9.92 -6.34
N PRO A 95 21.58 -10.60 -7.15
CA PRO A 95 23.03 -10.59 -6.99
C PRO A 95 23.59 -9.17 -7.15
N ARG A 96 24.72 -8.88 -6.48
CA ARG A 96 25.37 -7.57 -6.58
C ARG A 96 25.85 -7.30 -8.01
N PHE A 97 25.33 -6.27 -8.66
CA PHE A 97 25.78 -5.83 -10.00
C PHE A 97 27.08 -5.02 -9.91
N ARG A 98 27.93 -5.13 -10.94
CA ARG A 98 29.13 -4.31 -11.07
C ARG A 98 28.76 -2.88 -11.43
N TYR A 99 29.50 -1.91 -10.89
CA TYR A 99 29.26 -0.48 -11.13
C TYR A 99 29.19 -0.12 -12.62
N ASP A 100 30.08 -0.66 -13.44
CA ASP A 100 30.10 -0.36 -14.89
C ASP A 100 28.83 -0.83 -15.60
N GLN A 101 28.27 -1.96 -15.19
CA GLN A 101 27.03 -2.50 -15.77
C GLN A 101 25.83 -1.65 -15.37
N LEU A 102 25.78 -1.23 -14.11
CA LEU A 102 24.75 -0.32 -13.62
C LEU A 102 24.81 1.04 -14.34
N MET A 103 26.02 1.57 -14.51
CA MET A 103 26.22 2.85 -15.20
C MET A 103 25.85 2.76 -16.68
N GLY A 104 26.22 1.66 -17.33
CA GLY A 104 25.82 1.37 -18.71
C GLY A 104 24.30 1.33 -18.88
N PHE A 105 23.59 0.63 -17.98
CA PHE A 105 22.12 0.56 -18.00
C PHE A 105 21.46 1.93 -17.75
N ALA A 106 21.93 2.67 -16.75
CA ALA A 106 21.40 3.99 -16.42
C ALA A 106 21.53 4.99 -17.57
N TRP A 107 22.72 5.08 -18.19
CA TRP A 107 22.98 6.08 -19.23
C TRP A 107 22.53 5.66 -20.63
N LYS A 108 22.65 4.39 -20.99
CA LYS A 108 22.30 3.94 -22.35
C LYS A 108 20.82 3.59 -22.50
N PHE A 109 20.14 3.22 -21.41
CA PHE A 109 18.75 2.79 -21.47
C PHE A 109 17.82 3.70 -20.67
N MET A 110 18.05 3.87 -19.37
CA MET A 110 17.11 4.63 -18.53
C MET A 110 17.03 6.10 -18.93
N PHE A 111 18.16 6.74 -19.24
CA PHE A 111 18.19 8.17 -19.59
C PHE A 111 17.48 8.48 -20.92
N PRO A 112 17.76 7.78 -22.04
CA PRO A 112 17.01 8.00 -23.28
C PRO A 112 15.52 7.71 -23.15
N VAL A 113 15.14 6.66 -22.41
CA VAL A 113 13.72 6.31 -22.17
C VAL A 113 13.02 7.38 -21.35
N ALA A 114 13.67 7.91 -20.29
CA ALA A 114 13.12 8.99 -19.49
C ALA A 114 12.93 10.27 -20.33
N LEU A 115 13.90 10.61 -21.18
CA LEU A 115 13.81 11.77 -22.07
C LEU A 115 12.70 11.59 -23.11
N ALA A 116 12.57 10.41 -23.72
CA ALA A 116 11.50 10.11 -24.66
C ALA A 116 10.12 10.24 -23.99
N ASN A 117 9.94 9.69 -22.78
CA ASN A 117 8.70 9.82 -22.03
C ASN A 117 8.36 11.27 -21.70
N LEU A 118 9.37 12.08 -21.34
CA LEU A 118 9.20 13.51 -21.07
C LEU A 118 8.74 14.25 -22.33
N LEU A 119 9.38 14.02 -23.48
CA LEU A 119 9.01 14.67 -24.74
C LEU A 119 7.60 14.28 -25.19
N ILE A 120 7.24 12.99 -25.09
CA ILE A 120 5.89 12.50 -25.41
C ILE A 120 4.85 13.17 -24.51
N THR A 121 5.10 13.22 -23.20
CA THR A 121 4.18 13.84 -22.24
C THR A 121 4.03 15.33 -22.50
N ALA A 122 5.14 16.04 -22.79
CA ALA A 122 5.12 17.46 -23.12
C ALA A 122 4.32 17.74 -24.41
N LEU A 123 4.53 16.92 -25.45
CA LEU A 123 3.78 17.02 -26.70
C LEU A 123 2.28 16.75 -26.48
N ALA A 124 1.94 15.70 -25.72
CA ALA A 124 0.55 15.38 -25.42
C ALA A 124 -0.16 16.55 -24.73
N VAL A 125 0.47 17.16 -23.72
CA VAL A 125 -0.07 18.34 -23.03
C VAL A 125 -0.25 19.49 -24.02
N ALA A 126 0.77 19.81 -24.82
CA ALA A 126 0.71 20.91 -25.79
C ALA A 126 -0.43 20.75 -26.83
N LEU A 127 -0.73 19.52 -27.25
CA LEU A 127 -1.83 19.23 -28.17
C LEU A 127 -3.21 19.33 -27.51
N THR A 128 -3.32 18.97 -26.22
CA THR A 128 -4.58 19.01 -25.45
C THR A 128 -4.96 20.39 -24.92
N THR A 129 -4.03 21.35 -24.88
CA THR A 129 -4.24 22.70 -24.31
C THR A 129 -4.75 23.74 -25.34
N ASN A 130 -5.11 23.32 -26.56
CA ASN A 130 -5.90 24.13 -27.51
C ASN A 130 -7.39 23.82 -27.39
#